data_AF-A0AA40EIW5-F1
#
_entry.id   AF-A0AA40EIW5-F1
#
_cell.length_a   1.000
_cell.length_b   1.000
_cell.length_c   1.000
_cell.angle_alpha   90.00
_cell.angle_beta   90.00
_cell.angle_gamma   90.00
#
_symmetry.space_group_name_H-M   'P 1'
#
loop_
_entity.id
_entity.type
_entity.pdbx_description
1 polymer ?
#
loop_
_entity_poly.entity_id
_entity_poly.type
_entity_poly.pdbx_seq_one_letter_code
_entity_poly.pdbx_strand_id
1 'polypeptide(L)'
;MLPQTTTTLLLTTLPLASAHGFVQYITPLPPNPSPTVHLGYDPGFRFSSPAPRVAGWYADNPDIGFVPPSSFAHPDIICHKSAVPGATHIPVRAGTNLTLQWLTWPESHVGPVMDYLAACPGGDCSVVEKTGLRFTKIAQAGLKEGVTGGTNWLHAWRVDDLIRRDNFTWTVTVPEGLKAGAYVLRHEILALHSAWEKGGAQACTYLIPDGPGRYILPTGSSRSSRNPCSFLKLW
;
A
#
# COMPACT_ATOMS: atom_id res chain seq x y z
N MET A 1 10.13 -36.83 -56.60
CA MET A 1 9.85 -36.71 -55.16
C MET A 1 10.91 -35.77 -54.58
N LEU A 2 10.57 -34.52 -54.28
CA LEU A 2 11.49 -33.57 -53.62
C LEU A 2 11.23 -33.57 -52.10
N PRO A 3 12.27 -33.52 -51.25
CA PRO A 3 12.09 -33.46 -49.80
C PRO A 3 11.75 -32.02 -49.39
N GLN A 4 10.72 -31.86 -48.55
CA GLN A 4 10.39 -30.57 -47.94
C GLN A 4 11.13 -30.46 -46.60
N THR A 5 12.05 -29.50 -46.50
CA THR A 5 12.70 -29.12 -45.25
C THR A 5 11.76 -28.24 -44.43
N THR A 6 11.32 -28.76 -43.28
CA THR A 6 10.47 -28.04 -42.34
C THR A 6 11.35 -27.20 -41.40
N THR A 7 11.42 -25.89 -41.63
CA THR A 7 12.11 -24.95 -40.73
C THR A 7 11.21 -24.64 -39.53
N THR A 8 11.56 -25.17 -38.36
CA THR A 8 10.83 -24.88 -37.11
C THR A 8 11.29 -23.54 -36.54
N LEU A 9 10.41 -22.54 -36.59
CA LEU A 9 10.63 -21.22 -36.02
C LEU A 9 10.37 -21.28 -34.50
N LEU A 10 11.44 -21.23 -33.69
CA LEU A 10 11.33 -21.19 -32.23
C LEU A 10 11.03 -19.74 -31.78
N LEU A 11 9.77 -19.45 -31.48
CA LEU A 11 9.35 -18.14 -30.97
C LEU A 11 9.70 -18.05 -29.48
N THR A 12 10.79 -17.35 -29.14
CA THR A 12 11.16 -17.07 -27.75
C THR A 12 10.26 -15.97 -27.20
N THR A 13 9.22 -16.36 -26.44
CA THR A 13 8.41 -15.40 -25.69
C THR A 13 9.23 -14.88 -24.51
N LEU A 14 9.82 -13.69 -24.65
CA LEU A 14 10.38 -12.96 -23.52
C LEU A 14 9.25 -12.69 -22.51
N PRO A 15 9.30 -13.21 -21.28
CA PRO A 15 8.32 -12.83 -20.28
C PRO A 15 8.54 -11.34 -19.97
N LEU A 16 7.55 -10.53 -20.29
CA LEU A 16 7.42 -9.18 -19.73
C LEU A 16 7.14 -9.35 -18.24
N ALA A 17 8.19 -9.54 -17.45
CA ALA A 17 8.10 -9.47 -16.00
C ALA A 17 7.87 -7.99 -15.63
N SER A 18 6.61 -7.56 -15.67
CA SER A 18 6.18 -6.32 -15.03
C SER A 18 6.24 -6.55 -13.52
N ALA A 19 7.44 -6.35 -12.95
CA ALA A 19 7.81 -6.91 -11.65
C ALA A 19 7.38 -6.06 -10.44
N HIS A 20 6.35 -5.23 -10.54
CA HIS A 20 5.92 -4.42 -9.40
C HIS A 20 4.39 -4.24 -9.43
N GLY A 21 3.77 -4.01 -8.27
CA GLY A 21 2.31 -3.94 -8.12
C GLY A 21 1.86 -2.56 -7.69
N PHE A 22 0.54 -2.31 -7.68
CA PHE A 22 -0.05 -1.17 -7.00
C PHE A 22 -1.39 -1.56 -6.37
N VAL A 23 -1.86 -0.81 -5.38
CA VAL A 23 -3.20 -1.00 -4.80
C VAL A 23 -4.25 -0.57 -5.83
N GLN A 24 -4.95 -1.55 -6.38
CA GLN A 24 -5.97 -1.36 -7.43
C GLN A 24 -7.35 -1.11 -6.83
N TYR A 25 -7.72 -1.85 -5.78
CA TYR A 25 -9.03 -1.74 -5.15
C TYR A 25 -8.95 -1.57 -3.65
N ILE A 26 -9.93 -0.84 -3.12
CA ILE A 26 -10.04 -0.48 -1.71
C ILE A 26 -11.48 -0.71 -1.29
N THR A 27 -11.71 -1.55 -0.28
CA THR A 27 -13.07 -1.92 0.15
C THR A 27 -13.21 -1.77 1.66
N PRO A 28 -14.00 -0.81 2.16
CA PRO A 28 -14.36 -0.72 3.58
C PRO A 28 -15.21 -1.90 4.04
N LEU A 29 -14.99 -2.34 5.28
CA LEU A 29 -15.72 -3.40 5.96
C LEU A 29 -16.28 -2.91 7.30
N PRO A 30 -17.45 -3.42 7.76
CA PRO A 30 -18.42 -4.16 6.97
C PRO A 30 -18.99 -3.25 5.86
N PRO A 31 -19.48 -3.82 4.74
CA PRO A 31 -20.10 -3.03 3.68
C PRO A 31 -21.24 -2.17 4.24
N ASN A 32 -21.23 -0.88 3.92
CA ASN A 32 -22.23 0.09 4.36
C ASN A 32 -23.00 0.61 3.13
N PRO A 33 -24.34 0.59 3.10
CA PRO A 33 -25.22 -0.59 3.06
C PRO A 33 -25.01 -1.54 1.85
N SER A 34 -24.00 -1.29 1.00
CA SER A 34 -23.55 -2.19 -0.07
C SER A 34 -22.02 -2.23 -0.11
N PRO A 35 -21.37 -3.34 -0.54
CA PRO A 35 -19.93 -3.35 -0.74
C PRO A 35 -19.57 -2.35 -1.83
N THR A 36 -19.06 -1.20 -1.41
CA THR A 36 -18.56 -0.17 -2.31
C THR A 36 -17.07 -0.43 -2.51
N VAL A 37 -16.73 -0.92 -3.69
CA VAL A 37 -15.34 -1.07 -4.11
C VAL A 37 -14.88 0.27 -4.68
N HIS A 38 -13.87 0.85 -4.07
CA HIS A 38 -13.24 2.08 -4.53
C HIS A 38 -11.98 1.76 -5.31
N LEU A 39 -11.74 2.52 -6.39
CA LEU A 39 -10.48 2.42 -7.12
C LEU A 39 -9.36 3.10 -6.33
N GLY A 40 -8.20 2.44 -6.29
CA GLY A 40 -6.93 3.10 -6.07
C GLY A 40 -6.53 3.97 -7.27
N TYR A 41 -5.27 4.39 -7.32
CA TYR A 41 -4.74 5.08 -8.49
C TYR A 41 -4.05 4.08 -9.41
N ASP A 42 -4.63 3.85 -10.58
CA ASP A 42 -3.99 3.10 -11.66
C ASP A 42 -3.03 4.03 -12.42
N PRO A 43 -1.73 3.70 -12.54
CA PRO A 43 -0.79 4.52 -13.32
C PRO A 43 -1.23 4.76 -14.77
N GLY A 44 -2.06 3.88 -15.35
CA GLY A 44 -2.68 4.04 -16.67
C GLY A 44 -3.69 5.19 -16.75
N PHE A 45 -4.23 5.67 -15.62
CA PHE A 45 -5.12 6.84 -15.58
C PHE A 45 -4.45 8.11 -16.11
N ARG A 46 -3.11 8.18 -16.15
CA ARG A 46 -2.35 9.28 -16.77
C ARG A 46 -2.66 9.48 -18.27
N PHE A 47 -3.17 8.44 -18.94
CA PHE A 47 -3.54 8.47 -20.36
C PHE A 47 -5.03 8.77 -20.58
N SER A 48 -5.80 9.00 -19.52
CA SER A 48 -7.23 9.31 -19.58
C SER A 48 -7.50 10.81 -19.52
N SER A 49 -8.46 11.31 -20.29
CA SER A 49 -8.88 12.72 -20.29
C SER A 49 -10.41 12.85 -20.31
N PRO A 50 -11.06 13.29 -19.21
CA PRO A 50 -10.46 13.58 -17.91
C PRO A 50 -9.98 12.31 -17.18
N ALA A 51 -8.95 12.43 -16.35
CA ALA A 51 -8.52 11.33 -15.48
C ALA A 51 -9.64 10.97 -14.48
N PRO A 52 -9.86 9.68 -14.15
CA PRO A 52 -10.81 9.28 -13.13
C PRO A 52 -10.56 9.96 -11.78
N ARG A 53 -11.63 10.41 -11.13
CA ARG A 53 -11.57 10.96 -9.77
C ARG A 53 -11.63 9.82 -8.75
N VAL A 54 -10.48 9.48 -8.18
CA VAL A 54 -10.33 8.35 -7.25
C VAL A 54 -9.75 8.81 -5.91
N ALA A 55 -9.87 7.94 -4.91
CA ALA A 55 -9.28 8.16 -3.60
C ALA A 55 -7.78 7.93 -3.67
N GLY A 56 -7.30 6.90 -4.36
CA GLY A 56 -5.86 6.67 -4.51
C GLY A 56 -5.10 7.92 -4.96
N TRP A 57 -3.97 8.19 -4.32
CA TRP A 57 -3.11 9.31 -4.70
C TRP A 57 -2.46 9.04 -6.05
N TYR A 58 -2.41 10.08 -6.89
CA TYR A 58 -1.58 10.06 -8.10
C TYR A 58 -0.14 9.77 -7.72
N ALA A 59 0.60 9.03 -8.55
CA ALA A 59 2.04 8.94 -8.49
C ALA A 59 2.63 8.81 -9.90
N ASP A 60 3.79 9.40 -10.13
CA ASP A 60 4.50 9.31 -11.41
C ASP A 60 5.45 8.10 -11.41
N ASN A 61 4.85 6.92 -11.46
CA ASN A 61 5.55 5.62 -11.52
C ASN A 61 4.88 4.71 -12.55
N PRO A 62 4.95 5.03 -13.85
CA PRO A 62 4.36 4.20 -14.91
C PRO A 62 5.04 2.83 -15.02
N ASP A 63 6.26 2.72 -14.49
CA ASP A 63 7.04 1.49 -14.30
C ASP A 63 6.51 0.62 -13.16
N ILE A 64 5.44 1.07 -12.47
CA ILE A 64 4.88 0.48 -11.24
C ILE A 64 5.94 0.27 -10.14
N GLY A 65 7.09 0.94 -10.25
CA GLY A 65 8.28 0.68 -9.44
C GLY A 65 8.22 1.24 -8.02
N PHE A 66 9.39 1.46 -7.43
CA PHE A 66 9.56 1.77 -6.01
C PHE A 66 10.29 3.10 -5.78
N VAL A 67 10.31 3.54 -4.51
CA VAL A 67 11.21 4.60 -4.02
C VAL A 67 12.48 3.95 -3.44
N PRO A 68 13.67 4.27 -3.96
CA PRO A 68 14.92 3.68 -3.48
C PRO A 68 15.39 4.32 -2.16
N PRO A 69 16.29 3.66 -1.41
CA PRO A 69 16.79 4.17 -0.13
C PRO A 69 17.53 5.51 -0.24
N SER A 70 18.15 5.78 -1.40
CA SER A 70 18.76 7.09 -1.71
C SER A 70 17.75 8.25 -1.69
N SER A 71 16.46 7.95 -1.85
CA SER A 71 15.37 8.93 -1.83
C SER A 71 14.54 8.90 -0.53
N PHE A 72 14.98 8.21 0.53
CA PHE A 72 14.24 8.15 1.80
C PHE A 72 14.21 9.48 2.56
N ALA A 73 15.09 10.43 2.24
CA ALA A 73 15.02 11.80 2.73
C ALA A 73 14.23 12.75 1.80
N HIS A 74 13.72 12.24 0.67
CA HIS A 74 13.01 13.02 -0.35
C HIS A 74 11.49 12.89 -0.17
N PRO A 75 10.67 13.91 -0.53
CA PRO A 75 9.21 13.85 -0.45
C PRO A 75 8.53 12.69 -1.21
N ASP A 76 9.26 11.98 -2.07
CA ASP A 76 8.74 10.78 -2.73
C ASP A 76 8.46 9.64 -1.75
N ILE A 77 9.19 9.52 -0.63
CA ILE A 77 8.96 8.43 0.34
C ILE A 77 7.62 8.56 1.08
N ILE A 78 7.07 9.78 1.10
CA ILE A 78 5.82 10.11 1.78
C ILE A 78 4.69 9.37 1.08
N CYS A 79 4.56 9.61 -0.23
CA CYS A 79 3.42 9.17 -1.01
C CYS A 79 3.70 8.49 -2.35
N HIS A 80 4.95 8.07 -2.58
CA HIS A 80 5.51 7.73 -3.89
C HIS A 80 5.90 8.95 -4.74
N LYS A 81 6.62 8.67 -5.83
CA LYS A 81 7.21 9.62 -6.78
C LYS A 81 6.20 10.67 -7.24
N SER A 82 6.52 11.95 -7.02
CA SER A 82 5.70 13.09 -7.48
C SER A 82 4.22 13.03 -7.06
N ALA A 83 3.91 12.31 -5.97
CA ALA A 83 2.54 12.01 -5.65
C ALA A 83 1.70 13.24 -5.28
N VAL A 84 0.44 13.23 -5.71
CA VAL A 84 -0.57 14.30 -5.52
C VAL A 84 -1.80 13.69 -4.85
N PRO A 85 -2.45 14.41 -3.90
CA PRO A 85 -3.64 13.92 -3.22
C PRO A 85 -4.75 13.41 -4.15
N GLY A 86 -5.39 12.34 -3.70
CA GLY A 86 -6.60 11.82 -4.34
C GLY A 86 -7.76 12.82 -4.28
N ALA A 87 -8.68 12.69 -5.22
CA ALA A 87 -9.75 13.66 -5.46
C ALA A 87 -11.04 13.36 -4.69
N THR A 88 -11.13 12.18 -4.08
CA THR A 88 -12.26 11.70 -3.29
C THR A 88 -11.79 11.06 -2.00
N HIS A 89 -12.74 10.67 -1.17
CA HIS A 89 -12.55 10.17 0.17
C HIS A 89 -13.31 8.85 0.35
N ILE A 90 -12.76 7.93 1.14
CA ILE A 90 -13.42 6.65 1.44
C ILE A 90 -13.92 6.68 2.89
N PRO A 91 -15.23 6.70 3.16
CA PRO A 91 -15.72 6.72 4.52
C PRO A 91 -15.45 5.38 5.21
N VAL A 92 -14.63 5.39 6.27
CA VAL A 92 -14.38 4.22 7.12
C VAL A 92 -14.74 4.53 8.58
N ARG A 93 -15.21 3.53 9.31
CA ARG A 93 -15.54 3.67 10.73
C ARG A 93 -14.35 3.21 11.57
N ALA A 94 -14.04 3.97 12.63
CA ALA A 94 -13.07 3.54 13.63
C ALA A 94 -13.46 2.17 14.22
N GLY A 95 -12.49 1.28 14.40
CA GLY A 95 -12.69 -0.08 14.88
C GLY A 95 -13.15 -1.07 13.81
N THR A 96 -13.29 -0.64 12.55
CA THR A 96 -13.61 -1.53 11.44
C THR A 96 -12.41 -1.72 10.52
N ASN A 97 -12.56 -2.57 9.50
CA ASN A 97 -11.48 -2.91 8.60
C ASN A 97 -11.67 -2.22 7.25
N LEU A 98 -10.58 -2.12 6.50
CA LEU A 98 -10.59 -1.92 5.06
C LEU A 98 -9.68 -2.96 4.39
N THR A 99 -10.00 -3.38 3.18
CA THR A 99 -9.13 -4.25 2.39
C THR A 99 -8.50 -3.49 1.24
N LEU A 100 -7.23 -3.78 0.99
CA LEU A 100 -6.40 -3.22 -0.06
C LEU A 100 -6.01 -4.35 -1.00
N GLN A 101 -6.59 -4.39 -2.19
CA GLN A 101 -6.24 -5.38 -3.19
C GLN A 101 -5.20 -4.81 -4.14
N TRP A 102 -4.03 -5.45 -4.17
CA TRP A 102 -2.98 -5.16 -5.13
C TRP A 102 -3.32 -5.79 -6.48
N LEU A 103 -2.90 -5.13 -7.57
CA LEU A 103 -3.02 -5.70 -8.92
C LEU A 103 -2.26 -7.02 -9.04
N THR A 104 -1.03 -7.05 -8.52
CA THR A 104 -0.12 -8.20 -8.51
C THR A 104 0.99 -7.95 -7.49
N TRP A 105 1.73 -8.98 -7.11
CA TRP A 105 2.97 -8.84 -6.34
C TRP A 105 3.92 -10.02 -6.64
N PRO A 106 5.19 -9.79 -7.00
CA PRO A 106 6.10 -10.89 -7.31
C PRO A 106 6.47 -11.68 -6.04
N GLU A 107 6.52 -13.00 -6.15
CA GLU A 107 6.87 -13.90 -5.03
C GLU A 107 8.27 -13.62 -4.46
N SER A 108 9.21 -13.20 -5.30
CA SER A 108 10.55 -12.83 -4.86
C SER A 108 10.56 -11.57 -4.00
N HIS A 109 9.56 -10.70 -4.06
CA HIS A 109 9.53 -9.41 -3.36
C HIS A 109 9.08 -9.58 -1.90
N VAL A 110 9.86 -10.39 -1.18
CA VAL A 110 9.66 -10.66 0.23
C VAL A 110 9.96 -9.43 1.07
N GLY A 111 9.27 -9.26 2.19
CA GLY A 111 9.52 -8.15 3.10
C GLY A 111 8.33 -7.83 3.99
N PRO A 112 8.45 -6.82 4.86
CA PRO A 112 7.38 -6.42 5.73
C PRO A 112 6.32 -5.61 4.98
N VAL A 113 5.09 -5.70 5.48
CA VAL A 113 3.95 -4.85 5.12
C VAL A 113 3.65 -3.95 6.31
N MET A 114 3.43 -2.65 6.08
CA MET A 114 3.26 -1.65 7.12
C MET A 114 2.16 -0.66 6.77
N ASP A 115 1.38 -0.26 7.77
CA ASP A 115 0.28 0.69 7.62
C ASP A 115 0.46 1.86 8.59
N TYR A 116 0.21 3.07 8.10
CA TYR A 116 0.33 4.31 8.88
C TYR A 116 -0.87 5.22 8.62
N LEU A 117 -1.26 6.00 9.63
CA LEU A 117 -2.25 7.06 9.49
C LEU A 117 -1.62 8.43 9.76
N ALA A 118 -1.97 9.43 8.97
CA ALA A 118 -1.68 10.84 9.24
C ALA A 118 -2.96 11.65 9.16
N ALA A 119 -3.25 12.48 10.17
CA ALA A 119 -4.42 13.36 10.14
C ALA A 119 -4.22 14.47 9.09
N CYS A 120 -5.27 14.77 8.32
CA CYS A 120 -5.29 15.87 7.37
C CYS A 120 -5.67 17.17 8.08
N PRO A 121 -4.79 18.20 8.08
CA PRO A 121 -5.14 19.52 8.58
C PRO A 121 -6.41 20.04 7.90
N GLY A 122 -7.30 20.69 8.66
CA GLY A 122 -8.55 21.24 8.11
C GLY A 122 -9.63 20.20 7.76
N GLY A 123 -9.37 18.91 7.95
CA GLY A 123 -10.36 17.84 7.74
C GLY A 123 -10.61 17.48 6.27
N ASP A 124 -9.73 17.89 5.36
CA ASP A 124 -9.79 17.55 3.94
C ASP A 124 -8.43 17.09 3.41
N CYS A 125 -8.34 15.81 3.06
CA CYS A 125 -7.13 15.23 2.48
C CYS A 125 -6.92 15.53 1.00
N SER A 126 -7.91 16.05 0.27
CA SER A 126 -7.78 16.30 -1.18
C SER A 126 -6.92 17.53 -1.53
N VAL A 127 -6.65 18.37 -0.54
CA VAL A 127 -5.86 19.60 -0.66
C VAL A 127 -4.66 19.63 0.30
N VAL A 128 -4.30 18.48 0.88
CA VAL A 128 -3.25 18.43 1.90
C VAL A 128 -1.85 18.51 1.30
N GLU A 129 -1.01 19.36 1.89
CA GLU A 129 0.42 19.38 1.62
C GLU A 129 1.11 18.16 2.23
N LYS A 130 1.57 17.24 1.38
CA LYS A 130 2.07 15.92 1.82
C LYS A 130 3.26 16.00 2.77
N THR A 131 4.11 17.02 2.64
CA THR A 131 5.26 17.27 3.52
C THR A 131 4.87 17.71 4.93
N GLY A 132 3.62 18.16 5.12
CA GLY A 132 3.04 18.47 6.41
C GLY A 132 2.52 17.25 7.17
N LEU A 133 2.28 16.13 6.49
CA LEU A 133 1.71 14.91 7.09
C LEU A 133 2.65 14.31 8.14
N ARG A 134 2.06 13.83 9.24
CA ARG A 134 2.77 13.18 10.34
C ARG A 134 2.19 11.79 10.58
N PHE A 135 2.90 10.79 10.07
CA PHE A 135 2.46 9.41 10.07
C PHE A 135 2.69 8.73 11.43
N THR A 136 1.65 8.06 11.91
CA THR A 136 1.70 7.15 13.04
C THR A 136 1.48 5.74 12.52
N LYS A 137 2.39 4.81 12.84
CA LYS A 137 2.22 3.40 12.46
C LYS A 137 1.04 2.80 13.21
N ILE A 138 0.15 2.11 12.50
CA ILE A 138 -1.01 1.43 13.07
C ILE A 138 -0.92 -0.09 12.97
N ALA A 139 -0.18 -0.60 11.98
CA ALA A 139 0.05 -2.04 11.82
C ALA A 139 1.42 -2.31 11.17
N GLN A 140 1.94 -3.51 11.44
CA GLN A 140 3.08 -4.09 10.71
C GLN A 140 3.02 -5.61 10.74
N ALA A 141 3.47 -6.23 9.66
CA ALA A 141 3.66 -7.67 9.58
C ALA A 141 4.99 -7.96 8.86
N GLY A 142 5.86 -8.73 9.50
CA GLY A 142 7.20 -9.05 9.00
C GLY A 142 7.35 -10.54 8.71
N LEU A 143 8.40 -11.14 9.27
CA LEU A 143 8.59 -12.59 9.22
C LEU A 143 7.43 -13.34 9.89
N LYS A 144 7.09 -14.51 9.35
CA LYS A 144 6.13 -15.44 9.95
C LYS A 144 6.73 -16.03 11.24
N GLU A 145 5.86 -16.50 12.12
CA GLU A 145 6.28 -17.20 13.33
C GLU A 145 7.03 -18.50 12.97
N GLY A 146 8.08 -18.83 13.71
CA GLY A 146 8.85 -20.06 13.51
C GLY A 146 9.80 -20.05 12.30
N VAL A 147 10.05 -18.91 11.68
CA VAL A 147 11.10 -18.79 10.64
C VAL A 147 12.47 -19.12 11.24
N THR A 148 13.23 -19.95 10.53
CA THR A 148 14.60 -20.32 10.85
C THR A 148 15.51 -20.10 9.65
N GLY A 149 16.83 -20.29 9.81
CA GLY A 149 17.78 -20.21 8.70
C GLY A 149 17.56 -21.25 7.59
N GLY A 150 16.82 -22.33 7.86
CA GLY A 150 16.44 -23.33 6.86
C GLY A 150 15.09 -23.08 6.18
N THR A 151 14.35 -22.06 6.61
CA THR A 151 13.06 -21.71 5.99
C THR A 151 13.29 -21.17 4.58
N ASN A 152 12.50 -21.64 3.61
CA ASN A 152 12.51 -21.04 2.28
C ASN A 152 12.14 -19.54 2.40
N TRP A 153 13.09 -18.68 2.03
CA TRP A 153 12.98 -17.24 2.21
C TRP A 153 11.77 -16.64 1.48
N LEU A 154 11.36 -17.23 0.36
CA LEU A 154 10.15 -16.83 -0.39
C LEU A 154 8.88 -16.91 0.47
N HIS A 155 8.81 -17.86 1.40
CA HIS A 155 7.64 -18.10 2.25
C HIS A 155 7.84 -17.63 3.70
N ALA A 156 8.99 -17.01 4.00
CA ALA A 156 9.34 -16.59 5.35
C ALA A 156 8.58 -15.33 5.81
N TRP A 157 8.03 -14.55 4.88
CA TRP A 157 7.45 -13.23 5.16
C TRP A 157 5.93 -13.24 5.03
N ARG A 158 5.24 -12.40 5.81
CA ARG A 158 3.78 -12.28 5.77
C ARG A 158 3.23 -11.78 4.42
N VAL A 159 4.04 -11.11 3.60
CA VAL A 159 3.65 -10.77 2.22
C VAL A 159 3.40 -12.00 1.34
N ASP A 160 3.96 -13.17 1.68
CA ASP A 160 3.62 -14.44 1.00
C ASP A 160 2.17 -14.87 1.26
N ASP A 161 1.59 -14.56 2.43
CA ASP A 161 0.18 -14.84 2.72
C ASP A 161 -0.72 -13.97 1.80
N LEU A 162 -0.37 -12.69 1.61
CA LEU A 162 -1.02 -11.78 0.66
C LEU A 162 -1.06 -12.37 -0.76
N ILE A 163 0.06 -12.92 -1.23
CA ILE A 163 0.19 -13.49 -2.58
C ILE A 163 -0.59 -14.80 -2.72
N ARG A 164 -0.39 -15.73 -1.77
CA ARG A 164 -0.78 -17.14 -1.95
C ARG A 164 -2.12 -17.50 -1.32
N ARG A 165 -2.60 -16.73 -0.34
CA ARG A 165 -3.80 -17.04 0.45
C ARG A 165 -4.89 -16.02 0.24
N ASP A 166 -4.51 -14.74 0.14
CA ASP A 166 -5.47 -13.64 0.21
C ASP A 166 -5.73 -12.97 -1.15
N ASN A 167 -5.36 -13.62 -2.26
CA ASN A 167 -5.58 -13.11 -3.62
C ASN A 167 -5.12 -11.65 -3.80
N PHE A 168 -3.88 -11.38 -3.38
CA PHE A 168 -3.24 -10.06 -3.37
C PHE A 168 -3.91 -9.02 -2.47
N THR A 169 -4.68 -9.46 -1.46
CA THR A 169 -5.44 -8.57 -0.57
C THR A 169 -4.78 -8.43 0.79
N TRP A 170 -4.62 -7.19 1.25
CA TRP A 170 -4.19 -6.84 2.61
C TRP A 170 -5.37 -6.28 3.41
N THR A 171 -5.51 -6.67 4.68
CA THR A 171 -6.54 -6.10 5.56
C THR A 171 -5.91 -5.13 6.55
N VAL A 172 -6.39 -3.89 6.57
CA VAL A 172 -6.01 -2.87 7.55
C VAL A 172 -7.14 -2.71 8.56
N THR A 173 -6.80 -2.72 9.85
CA THR A 173 -7.75 -2.40 10.93
C THR A 173 -7.62 -0.94 11.33
N VAL A 174 -8.71 -0.18 11.23
CA VAL A 174 -8.76 1.21 11.68
C VAL A 174 -8.86 1.22 13.21
N PRO A 175 -7.98 1.93 13.94
CA PRO A 175 -8.02 1.95 15.40
C PRO A 175 -9.38 2.43 15.95
N GLU A 176 -9.94 1.73 16.93
CA GLU A 176 -11.25 2.07 17.53
C GLU A 176 -11.27 3.45 18.21
N GLY A 177 -10.15 3.84 18.84
CA GLY A 177 -10.00 5.13 19.52
C GLY A 177 -9.63 6.31 18.59
N LEU A 178 -9.66 6.11 17.27
CA LEU A 178 -9.29 7.17 16.33
C LEU A 178 -10.33 8.30 16.38
N LYS A 179 -9.87 9.54 16.55
CA LYS A 179 -10.76 10.70 16.54
C LYS A 179 -11.40 10.84 15.16
N ALA A 180 -12.68 11.21 15.11
CA ALA A 180 -13.35 11.59 13.88
C ALA A 180 -12.56 12.68 13.14
N GLY A 181 -12.36 12.50 11.84
CA GLY A 181 -11.57 13.40 10.99
C GLY A 181 -11.22 12.73 9.67
N ALA A 182 -10.52 13.47 8.80
CA ALA A 182 -9.96 12.92 7.57
C ALA A 182 -8.50 12.53 7.81
N TYR A 183 -8.12 11.36 7.33
CA TYR A 183 -6.77 10.81 7.46
C TYR A 183 -6.22 10.38 6.11
N VAL A 184 -4.91 10.42 5.96
CA VAL A 184 -4.21 9.71 4.90
C VAL A 184 -3.74 8.37 5.48
N LEU A 185 -4.20 7.27 4.90
CA LEU A 185 -3.63 5.95 5.09
C LEU A 185 -2.45 5.77 4.14
N ARG A 186 -1.28 5.45 4.72
CA ARG A 186 -0.09 5.00 4.00
C ARG A 186 0.08 3.51 4.18
N HIS A 187 -0.17 2.76 3.13
CA HIS A 187 0.13 1.34 3.03
C HIS A 187 1.46 1.16 2.31
N GLU A 188 2.34 0.32 2.83
CA GLU A 188 3.68 0.12 2.29
C GLU A 188 4.08 -1.35 2.36
N ILE A 189 4.60 -1.86 1.23
CA ILE A 189 5.41 -3.07 1.23
C ILE A 189 6.85 -2.66 0.99
N LEU A 190 7.77 -3.08 1.87
CA LEU A 190 9.21 -2.86 1.69
C LEU A 190 9.82 -4.15 1.15
N ALA A 191 10.09 -4.24 -0.15
CA ALA A 191 10.70 -5.43 -0.73
C ALA A 191 12.20 -5.52 -0.40
N LEU A 192 12.65 -6.69 0.05
CA LEU A 192 13.97 -6.93 0.63
C LEU A 192 14.80 -7.96 -0.15
N HIS A 193 14.35 -8.38 -1.33
CA HIS A 193 15.02 -9.41 -2.14
C HIS A 193 16.46 -9.05 -2.54
N SER A 194 16.76 -7.74 -2.61
CA SER A 194 18.10 -7.20 -2.88
C SER A 194 18.71 -6.48 -1.67
N ALA A 195 18.07 -6.53 -0.49
CA ALA A 195 18.50 -5.78 0.69
C ALA A 195 19.74 -6.36 1.39
N TRP A 196 20.34 -7.41 0.84
CA TRP A 196 21.69 -7.86 1.21
C TRP A 196 22.77 -6.88 0.74
N GLU A 197 22.47 -6.04 -0.25
CA GLU A 197 23.30 -4.91 -0.66
C GLU A 197 22.77 -3.59 -0.07
N LYS A 198 23.70 -2.68 0.26
CA LYS A 198 23.35 -1.33 0.68
C LYS A 198 22.58 -0.63 -0.45
N GLY A 199 21.37 -0.17 -0.15
CA GLY A 199 20.51 0.50 -1.12
C GLY A 199 19.57 -0.43 -1.89
N GLY A 200 19.61 -1.75 -1.65
CA GLY A 200 18.78 -2.71 -2.39
C GLY A 200 17.36 -2.91 -1.84
N ALA A 201 16.99 -2.28 -0.72
CA ALA A 201 15.61 -2.29 -0.23
C ALA A 201 14.72 -1.39 -1.10
N GLN A 202 13.47 -1.79 -1.34
CA GLN A 202 12.58 -1.10 -2.27
C GLN A 202 11.26 -0.74 -1.57
N ALA A 203 10.97 0.55 -1.42
CA ALA A 203 9.74 1.01 -0.77
C ALA A 203 8.61 1.20 -1.79
N CYS A 204 7.56 0.38 -1.69
CA CYS A 204 6.37 0.44 -2.53
C CYS A 204 5.20 1.00 -1.71
N THR A 205 5.04 2.32 -1.73
CA THR A 205 4.06 3.06 -0.93
C THR A 205 2.80 3.42 -1.73
N TYR A 206 1.63 3.13 -1.20
CA TYR A 206 0.33 3.48 -1.79
C TYR A 206 -0.56 4.14 -0.74
N LEU A 207 -1.24 5.22 -1.13
CA LEU A 207 -2.03 6.01 -0.19
C LEU A 207 -3.45 6.23 -0.59
N ILE A 208 -4.25 6.27 0.46
CA ILE A 208 -5.69 6.29 0.40
C ILE A 208 -6.15 7.38 1.39
N PRO A 209 -6.85 8.42 0.92
CA PRO A 209 -7.56 9.36 1.76
C PRO A 209 -8.78 8.64 2.37
N ASP A 210 -8.79 8.62 3.70
CA ASP A 210 -9.93 8.30 4.54
C ASP A 210 -10.91 9.47 4.54
N GLY A 211 -12.20 9.15 4.59
CA GLY A 211 -13.26 10.11 4.41
C GLY A 211 -13.82 10.78 5.65
N PRO A 212 -14.69 11.78 5.46
CA PRO A 212 -15.27 12.53 6.56
C PRO A 212 -16.25 11.65 7.34
N GLY A 213 -15.72 10.89 8.30
CA GLY A 213 -16.52 10.16 9.28
C GLY A 213 -17.00 11.10 10.38
N ARG A 214 -18.16 11.74 10.21
CA ARG A 214 -18.93 12.24 11.36
C ARG A 214 -19.57 11.05 12.07
N TYR A 215 -19.01 10.59 13.19
CA TYR A 215 -19.76 9.77 14.13
C TYR A 215 -19.48 10.17 15.58
N ILE A 216 -20.60 10.38 16.28
CA ILE A 216 -20.74 10.66 17.70
C ILE A 216 -20.43 9.35 18.43
N LEU A 217 -19.39 9.33 19.27
CA LEU A 217 -19.33 8.35 20.35
C LEU A 217 -20.36 8.78 21.40
N PRO A 218 -21.27 7.91 21.88
CA PRO A 218 -21.93 8.17 23.16
C PRO A 218 -20.80 8.34 24.18
N THR A 219 -20.85 9.44 24.94
CA THR A 219 -19.80 9.86 25.88
C THR A 219 -19.30 8.68 26.72
N GLY A 220 -18.13 8.17 26.34
CA GLY A 220 -17.45 7.06 27.00
C GLY A 220 -16.02 7.48 27.31
N SER A 221 -15.79 7.69 28.60
CA SER A 221 -14.58 8.18 29.28
C SER A 221 -13.25 8.01 28.55
N SER A 222 -12.50 9.12 28.49
CA SER A 222 -11.07 9.13 28.25
C SER A 222 -10.33 8.17 29.19
N ARG A 223 -9.63 7.18 28.64
CA ARG A 223 -8.49 6.58 29.34
C ARG A 223 -7.21 7.02 28.64
N SER A 224 -6.53 7.96 29.31
CA SER A 224 -5.10 8.18 29.16
C SER A 224 -4.40 6.84 29.39
N SER A 225 -3.80 6.29 28.33
CA SER A 225 -2.79 5.26 28.44
C SER A 225 -1.46 5.92 28.08
N ARG A 226 -0.80 6.50 29.09
CA ARG A 226 0.66 6.62 29.04
C ARG A 226 1.18 5.19 29.08
N ASN A 227 1.89 4.75 28.04
CA ASN A 227 3.13 4.03 28.29
C ASN A 227 4.12 4.18 27.12
N PRO A 228 5.40 4.40 27.45
CA PRO A 228 6.46 4.70 26.50
C PRO A 228 7.09 3.38 26.02
N CYS A 229 7.28 3.16 24.72
CA CYS A 229 8.26 2.19 24.25
C CYS A 229 8.53 2.35 22.75
N SER A 230 9.82 2.51 22.45
CA SER A 230 10.48 2.06 21.23
C SER A 230 10.21 2.85 19.95
N PHE A 231 10.77 4.07 19.92
CA PHE A 231 11.24 4.68 18.69
C PHE A 231 12.27 3.75 18.02
N LEU A 232 11.83 2.96 17.04
CA LEU A 232 12.72 2.46 16.02
C LEU A 232 12.99 3.65 15.08
N LYS A 233 14.05 4.40 15.40
CA LYS A 233 14.74 5.25 14.44
C LYS A 233 15.11 4.39 13.24
N LEU A 234 14.39 4.56 12.16
CA LEU A 234 14.98 4.46 10.83
C LEU A 234 14.93 5.89 10.27
N TRP A 235 15.94 6.64 10.75
CA TRP A 235 16.34 8.02 10.45
C TRP A 235 15.40 9.13 10.96
#